data_AF-A0A1G5RAF9-F1
#
_entry.id   AF-A0A1G5RAF9-F1
#
_cell.length_a   1.000
_cell.length_b   1.000
_cell.length_c   1.000
_cell.angle_alpha   90.00
_cell.angle_beta   90.00
_cell.angle_gamma   90.00
#
_symmetry.space_group_name_H-M   'P 1'
#
loop_
_entity.id
_entity.type
_entity.pdbx_description
1 polymer ?
#
loop_
_entity_poly.entity_id
_entity_poly.type
_entity_poly.pdbx_seq_one_letter_code
_entity_poly.pdbx_strand_id
1 'polypeptide(L)'
;MINEELINYLHSVYPELKIDISYIRGYSVEEIQKMERLYDIEIKDQLYDFLTCMGRCSGGLFGDVPLIFYQEQDTVRGDVLFQSGQREELCKIQLHTLLRQKPFFVSVESYTQYYFLLTASDNPNLIYHYDENEETVEVTNWTFNEYLRRVVDVITRNYKVKTSFDQSGELIII
;
A
#
# COMPACT_ATOMS: atom_id res chain seq x y z
N MET A 1 7.23 18.77 2.27
CA MET A 1 6.31 19.21 3.34
C MET A 1 5.40 18.05 3.62
N ILE A 2 5.16 17.70 4.88
CA ILE A 2 4.34 16.54 5.22
C ILE A 2 2.88 16.79 4.80
N ASN A 3 2.18 15.78 4.27
CA ASN A 3 0.80 15.93 3.81
C ASN A 3 -0.16 15.81 5.01
N GLU A 4 -0.36 16.92 5.73
CA GLU A 4 -1.22 16.97 6.92
C GLU A 4 -2.69 16.65 6.60
N GLU A 5 -3.17 16.97 5.39
CA GLU A 5 -4.54 16.66 4.98
C GLU A 5 -4.78 15.15 4.94
N LEU A 6 -3.86 14.40 4.31
CA LEU A 6 -3.92 12.94 4.28
C LEU A 6 -3.87 12.34 5.70
N ILE A 7 -2.94 12.82 6.54
CA ILE A 7 -2.81 12.33 7.92
C ILE A 7 -4.09 12.58 8.71
N ASN A 8 -4.65 13.78 8.65
CA ASN A 8 -5.89 14.13 9.35
C ASN A 8 -7.08 13.30 8.84
N TYR A 9 -7.15 13.08 7.53
CA TYR A 9 -8.18 12.24 6.93
C TYR A 9 -8.13 10.79 7.45
N LEU A 10 -6.94 10.19 7.46
CA LEU A 10 -6.72 8.82 7.97
C LEU A 10 -6.94 8.72 9.48
N HIS A 11 -6.50 9.72 10.25
CA HIS A 11 -6.65 9.74 11.70
C HIS A 11 -8.11 9.98 12.14
N SER A 12 -8.91 10.66 11.33
CA SER A 12 -10.31 11.00 11.65
C SER A 12 -11.21 9.81 12.01
N VAL A 13 -10.91 8.60 11.52
CA VAL A 13 -11.66 7.40 11.89
C VAL A 13 -11.32 6.87 13.26
N TYR A 14 -10.11 7.14 13.75
CA TYR A 14 -9.62 6.71 15.06
C TYR A 14 -8.92 7.84 15.82
N PRO A 15 -9.67 8.89 16.25
CA PRO A 15 -9.08 10.08 16.86
C PRO A 15 -8.34 9.81 18.18
N GLU A 16 -8.69 8.73 18.89
CA GLU A 16 -8.03 8.34 20.14
C GLU A 16 -6.67 7.66 19.92
N LEU A 17 -6.35 7.28 18.68
CA LEU A 17 -5.05 6.74 18.32
C LEU A 17 -3.99 7.80 18.55
N LYS A 18 -2.99 7.48 19.37
CA LYS A 18 -1.81 8.34 19.48
C LYS A 18 -0.99 8.15 18.21
N ILE A 19 -0.68 9.25 17.54
CA ILE A 19 0.24 9.30 16.39
C ILE A 19 1.36 10.30 16.70
N ASP A 20 2.50 10.15 16.06
CA ASP A 20 3.60 11.11 16.14
C ASP A 20 4.04 11.50 14.73
N ILE A 21 3.59 12.68 14.30
CA ILE A 21 3.86 13.23 12.97
C ILE A 21 5.36 13.50 12.78
N SER A 22 6.13 13.70 13.86
CA SER A 22 7.57 13.93 13.75
C SER A 22 8.38 12.72 13.29
N TYR A 23 7.82 11.51 13.42
CA TYR A 23 8.44 10.27 12.94
C TYR A 23 8.03 9.89 11.52
N ILE A 24 6.92 10.45 11.01
CA ILE A 24 6.40 10.16 9.67
C ILE A 24 7.42 10.62 8.63
N ARG A 25 7.81 9.66 7.79
CA ARG A 25 8.80 9.85 6.73
C ARG A 25 8.29 9.16 5.47
N GLY A 26 8.38 9.86 4.36
CA GLY A 26 8.11 9.31 3.04
C GLY A 26 9.33 9.41 2.13
N TYR A 27 9.17 8.92 0.92
CA TYR A 27 10.21 8.89 -0.09
C TYR A 27 10.36 10.24 -0.79
N SER A 28 11.58 10.57 -1.18
CA SER A 28 11.89 11.71 -2.03
C SER A 28 11.45 11.47 -3.48
N VAL A 29 11.35 12.54 -4.27
CA VAL A 29 10.99 12.45 -5.69
C VAL A 29 11.96 11.55 -6.48
N GLU A 30 13.25 11.64 -6.19
CA GLU A 30 14.28 10.81 -6.85
C GLU A 30 14.09 9.31 -6.53
N GLU A 31 13.69 9.01 -5.31
CA GLU A 31 13.39 7.65 -4.85
C GLU A 31 12.12 7.09 -5.48
N ILE A 32 11.06 7.91 -5.58
CA ILE A 32 9.85 7.55 -6.32
C ILE A 32 10.18 7.16 -7.75
N GLN A 33 11.01 7.96 -8.45
CA GLN A 33 11.43 7.62 -9.83
C GLN A 33 12.23 6.31 -9.91
N LYS A 34 13.02 5.98 -8.87
CA LYS A 34 13.70 4.67 -8.79
C LYS A 34 12.70 3.54 -8.61
N MET A 35 11.65 3.71 -7.79
CA MET A 35 10.58 2.73 -7.60
C MET A 35 9.82 2.45 -8.89
N GLU A 36 9.41 3.49 -9.62
CA GLU A 36 8.70 3.35 -10.89
C GLU A 36 9.45 2.44 -11.86
N ARG A 37 10.79 2.58 -11.92
CA ARG A 37 11.66 1.72 -12.73
C ARG A 37 11.83 0.31 -12.14
N LEU A 38 11.98 0.20 -10.82
CA LEU A 38 12.23 -1.08 -10.15
C LEU A 38 11.03 -2.02 -10.25
N TYR A 39 9.83 -1.50 -10.02
CA TYR A 39 8.58 -2.28 -10.01
C TYR A 39 7.83 -2.26 -11.35
N ASP A 40 8.31 -1.49 -12.33
CA ASP A 40 7.62 -1.19 -13.58
C ASP A 40 6.15 -0.78 -13.34
N ILE A 41 5.99 0.40 -12.73
CA ILE A 41 4.71 1.02 -12.35
C ILE A 41 4.75 2.53 -12.60
N GLU A 42 3.60 3.19 -12.47
CA GLU A 42 3.49 4.65 -12.47
C GLU A 42 3.03 5.14 -11.09
N ILE A 43 3.82 5.98 -10.42
CA ILE A 43 3.47 6.48 -9.08
C ILE A 43 2.92 7.90 -9.22
N LYS A 44 1.60 8.03 -9.17
CA LYS A 44 0.86 9.29 -9.28
C LYS A 44 -0.28 9.37 -8.27
N ASP A 45 -0.88 10.56 -8.17
CA ASP A 45 -2.06 10.85 -7.36
C ASP A 45 -1.97 10.31 -5.91
N GLN A 46 -2.96 9.56 -5.42
CA GLN A 46 -3.02 9.14 -4.03
C GLN A 46 -1.86 8.23 -3.62
N LEU A 47 -1.37 7.38 -4.54
CA LEU A 47 -0.20 6.54 -4.26
C LEU A 47 1.06 7.40 -4.09
N TYR A 48 1.22 8.42 -4.92
CA TYR A 48 2.32 9.39 -4.79
C TYR A 48 2.24 10.16 -3.47
N ASP A 49 1.06 10.70 -3.14
CA ASP A 49 0.84 11.44 -1.90
C ASP A 49 1.14 10.57 -0.67
N PHE A 50 0.70 9.32 -0.68
CA PHE A 50 0.97 8.37 0.40
C PHE A 50 2.46 8.06 0.53
N LEU A 51 3.12 7.63 -0.57
CA LEU A 51 4.52 7.21 -0.53
C LEU A 51 5.46 8.36 -0.15
N THR A 52 5.19 9.57 -0.64
CA THR A 52 5.98 10.77 -0.29
C THR A 52 5.68 11.33 1.09
N CYS A 53 4.48 11.07 1.64
CA CYS A 53 4.14 11.47 3.00
C CYS A 53 4.68 10.48 4.04
N MET A 54 4.37 9.18 3.90
CA MET A 54 4.57 8.17 4.95
C MET A 54 5.05 6.81 4.44
N GLY A 55 5.49 6.70 3.19
CA GLY A 55 5.88 5.41 2.60
C GLY A 55 7.05 4.68 3.28
N ARG A 56 7.86 5.37 4.10
CA ARG A 56 8.97 4.76 4.87
C ARG A 56 8.60 4.43 6.31
N CYS A 57 7.61 5.12 6.87
CA CYS A 57 7.23 4.97 8.27
C CYS A 57 5.77 5.34 8.50
N SER A 58 5.05 4.47 9.20
CA SER A 58 3.59 4.59 9.36
C SER A 58 3.15 5.65 10.38
N GLY A 59 4.06 6.20 11.19
CA GLY A 59 3.72 7.16 12.25
C GLY A 59 2.77 6.61 13.32
N GLY A 60 2.65 5.29 13.42
CA GLY A 60 1.70 4.60 14.28
C GLY A 60 0.29 4.39 13.68
N LEU A 61 0.02 4.86 12.45
CA LEU A 61 -1.27 4.64 11.77
C LEU A 61 -1.45 3.19 11.29
N PHE A 62 -0.36 2.55 10.88
CA PHE A 62 -0.38 1.22 10.25
C PHE A 62 0.65 0.29 10.89
N GLY A 63 0.20 -0.92 11.24
CA GLY A 63 1.08 -2.01 11.69
C GLY A 63 1.90 -2.64 10.58
N ASP A 64 2.55 -3.74 10.92
CA ASP A 64 3.20 -4.66 9.98
C ASP A 64 2.20 -5.34 9.03
N VAL A 65 0.94 -5.48 9.44
CA VAL A 65 -0.17 -5.97 8.62
C VAL A 65 -1.31 -4.94 8.51
N PRO A 66 -2.06 -4.92 7.39
CA PRO A 66 -1.95 -5.78 6.21
C PRO A 66 -1.15 -5.14 5.07
N LEU A 67 -0.66 -3.91 5.24
CA LEU A 67 0.04 -3.18 4.19
C LEU A 67 1.44 -3.76 3.98
N ILE A 68 1.79 -4.05 2.74
CA ILE A 68 3.11 -4.63 2.42
C ILE A 68 4.27 -3.67 2.73
N PHE A 69 3.99 -2.37 2.81
CA PHE A 69 4.99 -1.32 2.98
C PHE A 69 5.77 -1.38 4.30
N TYR A 70 5.22 -2.06 5.30
CA TYR A 70 5.73 -2.06 6.67
C TYR A 70 5.92 -3.48 7.24
N GLN A 71 5.80 -4.52 6.41
CA GLN A 71 5.91 -5.91 6.86
C GLN A 71 7.31 -6.17 7.45
N GLU A 72 7.33 -6.68 8.68
CA GLU A 72 8.59 -7.04 9.33
C GLU A 72 9.25 -8.20 8.58
N GLN A 73 10.58 -8.16 8.46
CA GLN A 73 11.44 -9.17 7.81
C GLN A 73 11.41 -9.17 6.27
N ASP A 74 10.62 -8.29 5.65
CA ASP A 74 10.68 -8.11 4.21
C ASP A 74 11.92 -7.33 3.78
N THR A 75 12.35 -7.65 2.57
CA THR A 75 13.48 -6.99 1.92
C THR A 75 12.98 -6.43 0.59
N VAL A 76 13.62 -5.37 0.10
CA VAL A 76 13.35 -4.83 -1.25
C VAL A 76 13.32 -5.93 -2.32
N ARG A 77 14.22 -6.91 -2.22
CA ARG A 77 14.25 -8.06 -3.13
C ARG A 77 13.01 -8.96 -2.95
N GLY A 78 12.61 -9.20 -1.70
CA GLY A 78 11.37 -9.89 -1.35
C GLY A 78 10.15 -9.22 -1.97
N ASP A 79 10.02 -7.90 -1.81
CA ASP A 79 8.91 -7.12 -2.38
C ASP A 79 8.86 -7.21 -3.89
N VAL A 80 10.00 -7.08 -4.58
CA VAL A 80 10.06 -7.21 -6.04
C VAL A 80 9.65 -8.61 -6.49
N LEU A 81 10.09 -9.65 -5.78
CA LEU A 81 9.69 -11.03 -6.06
C LEU A 81 8.21 -11.25 -5.80
N PHE A 82 7.68 -10.70 -4.70
CA PHE A 82 6.25 -10.73 -4.39
C PHE A 82 5.42 -10.08 -5.49
N GLN A 83 5.75 -8.85 -5.89
CA GLN A 83 5.04 -8.15 -6.97
C GLN A 83 5.09 -8.93 -8.29
N SER A 84 6.25 -9.53 -8.62
CA SER A 84 6.38 -10.37 -9.81
C SER A 84 5.52 -11.64 -9.71
N GLY A 85 5.49 -12.29 -8.55
CA GLY A 85 4.68 -13.49 -8.30
C GLY A 85 3.19 -13.20 -8.44
N GLN A 86 2.70 -12.13 -7.81
CA GLN A 86 1.27 -11.78 -7.91
C GLN A 86 0.86 -11.39 -9.34
N ARG A 87 1.74 -10.76 -10.11
CA ARG A 87 1.51 -10.52 -11.55
C ARG A 87 1.44 -11.82 -12.35
N GLU A 88 2.22 -12.83 -11.98
CA GLU A 88 2.15 -14.16 -12.59
C GLU A 88 0.81 -14.85 -12.27
N GLU A 89 0.31 -14.73 -11.03
CA GLU A 89 -1.00 -15.28 -10.65
C GLU A 89 -2.13 -14.65 -11.47
N LEU A 90 -2.16 -13.31 -11.62
CA LEU A 90 -3.13 -12.64 -12.50
C LEU A 90 -3.02 -13.11 -13.98
N CYS A 91 -1.82 -13.49 -14.42
CA CYS A 91 -1.60 -14.04 -15.76
C CYS A 91 -2.20 -15.44 -15.91
N LYS A 92 -2.06 -16.30 -14.89
CA LYS A 92 -2.58 -17.68 -14.89
C LYS A 92 -4.10 -17.73 -15.01
N ILE A 93 -4.79 -16.79 -14.39
CA ILE A 93 -6.26 -16.63 -14.48
C ILE A 93 -6.70 -15.80 -15.71
N GLN A 94 -5.82 -15.63 -16.69
CA GLN A 94 -6.07 -15.00 -18.00
C GLN A 94 -6.44 -13.50 -17.96
N LEU A 95 -6.12 -12.78 -16.88
CA LEU A 95 -6.38 -11.35 -16.75
C LEU A 95 -5.29 -10.48 -17.39
N HIS A 96 -4.90 -10.83 -18.61
CA HIS A 96 -3.81 -10.16 -19.34
C HIS A 96 -4.05 -8.67 -19.61
N THR A 97 -5.32 -8.24 -19.66
CA THR A 97 -5.69 -6.82 -19.82
C THR A 97 -5.29 -5.99 -18.60
N LEU A 98 -5.41 -6.54 -17.39
CA LEU A 98 -5.02 -5.87 -16.16
C LEU A 98 -3.50 -5.71 -16.06
N LEU A 99 -2.74 -6.72 -16.53
CA LEU A 99 -1.27 -6.68 -16.54
C LEU A 99 -0.71 -5.49 -17.31
N ARG A 100 -1.35 -5.11 -18.42
CA ARG A 100 -0.96 -3.93 -19.22
C ARG A 100 -1.14 -2.62 -18.47
N GLN A 101 -1.97 -2.60 -17.44
CA GLN A 101 -2.24 -1.44 -16.59
C GLN A 101 -1.34 -1.41 -15.35
N LYS A 102 -0.26 -2.20 -15.34
CA LYS A 102 0.80 -2.20 -14.32
C LYS A 102 0.25 -2.34 -12.89
N PRO A 103 -0.28 -3.54 -12.54
CA PRO A 103 -0.83 -3.78 -11.22
C PRO A 103 0.25 -3.67 -10.14
N PHE A 104 -0.07 -2.99 -9.05
CA PHE A 104 0.80 -2.85 -7.89
C PHE A 104 0.05 -3.25 -6.63
N PHE A 105 0.47 -4.36 -6.03
CA PHE A 105 -0.16 -4.90 -4.83
C PHE A 105 0.26 -4.07 -3.63
N VAL A 106 -0.69 -3.69 -2.79
CA VAL A 106 -0.46 -2.79 -1.64
C VAL A 106 -0.78 -3.46 -0.31
N SER A 107 -1.55 -4.55 -0.32
CA SER A 107 -1.95 -5.23 0.91
C SER A 107 -2.30 -6.71 0.70
N VAL A 108 -2.09 -7.49 1.77
CA VAL A 108 -2.53 -8.88 1.90
C VAL A 108 -3.33 -9.03 3.19
N GLU A 109 -4.61 -9.37 3.07
CA GLU A 109 -5.51 -9.68 4.19
C GLU A 109 -5.79 -11.18 4.23
N SER A 110 -5.86 -11.76 5.44
CA SER A 110 -6.16 -13.19 5.64
C SER A 110 -5.33 -14.15 4.77
N TYR A 111 -4.09 -13.77 4.45
CA TYR A 111 -3.11 -14.50 3.63
C TYR A 111 -3.49 -14.78 2.17
N THR A 112 -4.75 -14.60 1.77
CA THR A 112 -5.27 -15.00 0.45
C THR A 112 -6.06 -13.90 -0.25
N GLN A 113 -6.24 -12.74 0.41
CA GLN A 113 -7.03 -11.63 -0.08
C GLN A 113 -6.10 -10.47 -0.41
N TYR A 114 -5.90 -10.20 -1.69
CA TYR A 114 -4.89 -9.25 -2.16
C TYR A 114 -5.55 -7.99 -2.68
N TYR A 115 -5.04 -6.83 -2.26
CA TYR A 115 -5.53 -5.54 -2.73
C TYR A 115 -4.45 -4.83 -3.54
N PHE A 116 -4.83 -4.29 -4.69
CA PHE A 116 -3.88 -3.70 -5.64
C PHE A 116 -4.48 -2.54 -6.44
N LEU A 117 -3.58 -1.73 -7.00
CA LEU A 117 -3.88 -0.60 -7.88
C LEU A 117 -3.49 -0.92 -9.31
N LEU A 118 -4.22 -0.40 -10.29
CA LEU A 118 -3.81 -0.40 -11.70
C LEU A 118 -3.16 0.93 -12.05
N THR A 119 -1.85 1.02 -11.84
CA THR A 119 -1.11 2.28 -11.81
C THR A 119 -1.07 3.02 -13.15
N ALA A 120 -1.15 2.29 -14.26
CA ALA A 120 -1.19 2.86 -15.62
C ALA A 120 -2.62 2.89 -16.22
N SER A 121 -3.66 2.80 -15.39
CA SER A 121 -5.06 2.92 -15.82
C SER A 121 -5.56 4.37 -15.85
N ASP A 122 -6.76 4.58 -16.39
CA ASP A 122 -7.46 5.88 -16.37
C ASP A 122 -7.89 6.29 -14.95
N ASN A 123 -7.96 5.35 -14.01
CA ASN A 123 -8.28 5.62 -12.61
C ASN A 123 -7.26 4.91 -11.68
N PRO A 124 -6.05 5.47 -11.53
CA PRO A 124 -4.95 4.84 -10.78
C PRO A 124 -5.21 4.76 -9.27
N ASN A 125 -6.24 5.45 -8.77
CA ASN A 125 -6.60 5.48 -7.35
C ASN A 125 -7.54 4.35 -6.96
N LEU A 126 -8.15 3.64 -7.92
CA LEU A 126 -9.14 2.60 -7.64
C LEU A 126 -8.48 1.32 -7.14
N ILE A 127 -9.00 0.79 -6.03
CA ILE A 127 -8.55 -0.48 -5.45
C ILE A 127 -9.31 -1.65 -6.06
N TYR A 128 -8.55 -2.65 -6.46
CA TYR A 128 -9.01 -3.96 -6.92
C TYR A 128 -8.72 -4.99 -5.83
N HIS A 129 -9.60 -5.98 -5.74
CA HIS A 129 -9.47 -7.10 -4.83
C HIS A 129 -9.29 -8.38 -5.65
N TYR A 130 -8.23 -9.12 -5.38
CA TYR A 130 -7.99 -10.45 -5.89
C TYR A 130 -8.19 -11.47 -4.76
N ASP A 131 -9.15 -12.37 -4.92
CA ASP A 131 -9.36 -13.52 -4.04
C ASP A 131 -8.65 -14.73 -4.65
N GLU A 132 -7.56 -15.17 -4.01
CA GLU A 132 -6.79 -16.33 -4.45
C GLU A 132 -7.57 -17.65 -4.32
N ASN A 133 -8.53 -17.74 -3.39
CA ASN A 133 -9.28 -18.99 -3.20
C ASN A 133 -10.28 -19.22 -4.34
N GLU A 134 -10.91 -18.13 -4.81
CA GLU A 134 -11.90 -18.17 -5.88
C GLU A 134 -11.30 -17.85 -7.25
N GLU A 135 -10.03 -17.43 -7.30
CA GLU A 135 -9.32 -17.00 -8.51
C GLU A 135 -10.05 -15.86 -9.25
N THR A 136 -10.68 -14.95 -8.50
CA THR A 136 -11.48 -13.84 -9.05
C THR A 136 -10.91 -12.48 -8.71
N VAL A 137 -11.11 -11.52 -9.61
CA VAL A 137 -10.78 -10.11 -9.39
C VAL A 137 -12.02 -9.25 -9.47
N GLU A 138 -12.24 -8.43 -8.44
CA GLU A 138 -13.37 -7.53 -8.33
C GLU A 138 -12.92 -6.07 -8.13
N VAL A 139 -13.76 -5.14 -8.59
CA VAL A 139 -13.59 -3.71 -8.34
C VAL A 139 -14.24 -3.37 -7.00
N THR A 140 -13.49 -2.80 -6.06
CA THR A 140 -14.01 -2.52 -4.70
C THR A 140 -14.87 -1.26 -4.63
N ASN A 141 -14.77 -0.37 -5.63
CA ASN A 141 -15.28 1.00 -5.61
C ASN A 141 -14.66 1.92 -4.54
N TRP A 142 -13.57 1.50 -3.90
CA TRP A 142 -12.79 2.35 -3.01
C TRP A 142 -11.63 3.00 -3.75
N THR A 143 -11.40 4.26 -3.45
CA THR A 143 -10.11 4.90 -3.70
C THR A 143 -9.04 4.36 -2.73
N PHE A 144 -7.77 4.54 -3.06
CA PHE A 144 -6.66 4.11 -2.21
C PHE A 144 -6.73 4.73 -0.82
N ASN A 145 -7.04 6.03 -0.72
CA ASN A 145 -7.20 6.71 0.56
C ASN A 145 -8.38 6.16 1.37
N GLU A 146 -9.51 5.80 0.73
CA GLU A 146 -10.63 5.15 1.41
C GLU A 146 -10.27 3.76 1.92
N TYR A 147 -9.50 2.99 1.15
CA TYR A 147 -8.98 1.70 1.59
C TYR A 147 -8.02 1.85 2.79
N LEU A 148 -7.06 2.77 2.72
CA LEU A 148 -6.16 3.07 3.85
C LEU A 148 -6.95 3.49 5.10
N ARG A 149 -7.99 4.31 4.93
CA ARG A 149 -8.88 4.72 6.02
C ARG A 149 -9.63 3.52 6.62
N ARG A 150 -10.09 2.56 5.81
CA ARG A 150 -10.65 1.28 6.29
C ARG A 150 -9.62 0.49 7.08
N VAL A 151 -8.36 0.42 6.62
CA VAL A 151 -7.29 -0.29 7.35
C VAL A 151 -7.11 0.30 8.75
N VAL A 152 -7.08 1.64 8.89
CA VAL A 152 -7.00 2.29 10.21
C VAL A 152 -8.22 1.93 11.08
N ASP A 153 -9.43 2.03 10.53
CA ASP A 153 -10.67 1.84 11.27
C ASP A 153 -10.93 0.38 11.70
N VAL A 154 -10.58 -0.57 10.84
CA VAL A 154 -10.90 -2.00 11.05
C VAL A 154 -9.71 -2.76 11.60
N ILE A 155 -8.50 -2.52 11.10
CA ILE A 155 -7.33 -3.31 11.48
C ILE A 155 -6.63 -2.64 12.66
N THR A 156 -6.10 -1.43 12.49
CA THR A 156 -5.33 -0.74 13.54
C THR A 156 -6.13 -0.57 14.83
N ARG A 157 -7.43 -0.26 14.73
CA ARG A 157 -8.31 -0.13 15.90
C ARG A 157 -8.55 -1.44 16.67
N ASN A 158 -8.60 -2.57 15.97
CA ASN A 158 -8.96 -3.86 16.58
C ASN A 158 -7.75 -4.65 17.09
N TYR A 159 -6.54 -4.35 16.62
CA TYR A 159 -5.33 -5.00 17.10
C TYR A 159 -4.90 -4.43 18.47
N LYS A 160 -4.79 -5.31 19.47
CA LYS A 160 -4.40 -4.96 20.85
C LYS A 160 -2.94 -4.48 20.96
N VAL A 161 -2.11 -4.81 19.98
CA VAL A 161 -0.71 -4.41 19.93
C VAL A 161 -0.66 -3.00 19.33
N LYS A 162 -0.20 -2.03 20.11
CA LYS A 162 0.04 -0.68 19.60
C LYS A 162 1.22 -0.74 18.63
N THR A 163 0.97 -0.43 17.37
CA THR A 163 2.00 -0.19 16.37
C THR A 163 3.06 0.77 16.92
N SER A 164 4.34 0.42 16.76
CA SER A 164 5.42 1.31 17.14
C SER A 164 5.47 2.54 16.23
N PHE A 165 5.81 3.71 16.77
CA PHE A 165 5.93 4.93 15.96
C PHE A 165 7.04 4.83 14.90
N ASP A 166 8.03 3.95 15.12
CA ASP A 166 9.14 3.70 14.20
C ASP A 166 8.93 2.47 13.30
N GLN A 167 7.71 1.91 13.25
CA GLN A 167 7.37 0.90 12.26
C GLN A 167 7.72 1.43 10.87
N SER A 168 8.62 0.73 10.20
CA SER A 168 9.21 1.16 8.94
C SER A 168 9.45 -0.02 8.02
N GLY A 169 9.50 0.28 6.73
CA GLY A 169 9.85 -0.66 5.67
C GLY A 169 10.41 0.10 4.48
N GLU A 170 11.12 -0.60 3.60
CA GLU A 170 11.83 0.00 2.47
C GLU A 170 11.48 -0.72 1.18
N LEU A 171 10.92 0.02 0.23
CA LEU A 171 10.61 -0.47 -1.13
C LEU A 171 11.79 -0.31 -2.10
N ILE A 172 12.90 0.32 -1.69
CA ILE A 172 14.09 0.51 -2.53
C ILE A 172 15.37 0.45 -1.70
N ILE A 173 16.47 0.09 -2.35
CA ILE A 173 17.82 0.27 -1.81
C ILE A 173 18.30 1.66 -2.23
N ILE A 174 18.73 2.47 -1.25
CA ILE A 174 19.23 3.84 -1.45
C ILE A 174 20.68 3.83 -1.91
#